data_AF-A0AAV3XJR1-F1
#
_entry.id   AF-A0AAV3XJR1-F1
#
_cell.length_a   1.000
_cell.length_b   1.000
_cell.length_c   1.000
_cell.angle_alpha   90.00
_cell.angle_beta   90.00
_cell.angle_gamma   90.00
#
_symmetry.space_group_name_H-M   'P 1'
#
loop_
_entity.id
_entity.type
_entity.pdbx_description
1 polymer ?
#
loop_
_entity_poly.entity_id
_entity_poly.type
_entity_poly.pdbx_seq_one_letter_code
_entity_poly.pdbx_strand_id
1 'polypeptide(L)'
;MKRWIFTALCCLLIYPSSAFAQTTITVDAKDKPLQIKGWLNEENTLVGSIRLSAPAAVEKLTFLASDLKRQEGEGGIGRQQIAFIGEPKLQAGIPKDFQVKVTNPQLPGTYKGQIEVFLANQKPQVIPFTVLVKVRPTLIPLRGNEQVQLQLTQCNPLLDCGLARLLFPASAFLQSWDLAFDNSVDAPVKVTGAEVLLKGEQTGYQLTSNQIKVSNIPQTLAADSVVRLPLTWDSLKIPPDRYTGAVYLSLDGARDRLIIPVNLTVRIAPLMPLLVLVLGIVLGRLIKYMQEKGIPQAEALGKVKELEQQIDKINPEDRNILMPMVDNAKNLVQQMELEPATAEVEKINARLECLQQLRTIEQKLEPIKSHPQVKGDNGILKKISNMRVEIDLQQDEQAKALLEEVQKNVVTLKSSLTMMGPDKTPNFKISEVTKAVNDAAVAVGNAVQSGVEQPIKWVSGLQKLLIFISGSEFRAKATYWFARPLFSLALLVGLSTVGLRSLYVQKGGTFGADPFSDYLGLILWGLSADVASRSLSDLAGGEEKKE
;
A
#
# COMPACT_ATOMS: atom_id res chain seq x y z
N MET A 1 62.15 99.14 -64.67
CA MET A 1 61.43 98.46 -65.77
C MET A 1 62.41 97.55 -66.49
N LYS A 2 62.00 96.31 -66.81
CA LYS A 2 62.70 95.29 -67.64
C LYS A 2 63.74 94.36 -66.98
N ARG A 3 63.40 93.06 -67.07
CA ARG A 3 64.23 91.86 -67.32
C ARG A 3 64.61 90.89 -66.19
N TRP A 4 64.32 91.14 -64.91
CA TRP A 4 64.70 90.19 -63.84
C TRP A 4 63.55 89.36 -63.24
N ILE A 5 62.29 89.61 -63.62
CA ILE A 5 61.12 88.94 -63.01
C ILE A 5 60.80 87.59 -63.68
N PHE A 6 61.22 87.38 -64.93
CA PHE A 6 60.90 86.13 -65.66
C PHE A 6 61.83 84.95 -65.32
N THR A 7 63.04 85.22 -64.81
CA THR A 7 64.04 84.17 -64.54
C THR A 7 63.88 83.54 -63.15
N ALA A 8 63.28 84.24 -62.19
CA ALA A 8 63.03 83.70 -60.85
C ALA A 8 61.75 82.84 -60.79
N LEU A 9 60.79 83.03 -61.70
CA LEU A 9 59.54 82.27 -61.74
C LEU A 9 59.72 80.86 -62.33
N CYS A 10 60.79 80.61 -63.09
CA CYS A 10 61.12 79.27 -63.63
C CYS A 10 61.96 78.40 -62.67
N CYS A 11 62.61 78.96 -61.65
CA CYS A 11 63.36 78.18 -60.65
C CYS A 11 62.50 77.62 -59.51
N LEU A 12 61.21 77.97 -59.43
CA LEU A 12 60.27 77.45 -58.43
C LEU A 12 59.46 76.22 -58.89
N LEU A 13 59.67 75.72 -60.11
CA LEU A 13 58.94 74.59 -60.70
C LEU A 13 59.76 73.30 -60.87
N ILE A 14 60.97 73.22 -60.28
CA ILE A 14 61.80 72.01 -60.30
C ILE A 14 62.31 71.71 -58.89
N TYR A 15 61.38 71.56 -57.95
CA TYR A 15 61.62 70.65 -56.84
C TYR A 15 60.82 69.39 -57.14
N PRO A 16 61.45 68.25 -57.48
CA PRO A 16 60.79 66.98 -57.29
C PRO A 16 60.56 66.87 -55.79
N SER A 17 59.35 67.19 -55.33
CA SER A 17 58.89 66.67 -54.06
C SER A 17 58.95 65.16 -54.20
N SER A 18 60.00 64.56 -53.64
CA SER A 18 60.07 63.13 -53.38
C SER A 18 58.90 62.82 -52.46
N ALA A 19 57.72 62.60 -53.03
CA ALA A 19 56.62 61.97 -52.37
C ALA A 19 57.11 60.55 -52.08
N PHE A 20 57.70 60.36 -50.90
CA PHE A 20 57.88 59.02 -50.35
C PHE A 20 56.48 58.43 -50.31
N ALA A 21 56.18 57.54 -51.27
CA ALA A 21 54.93 56.79 -51.27
C ALA A 21 54.88 56.04 -49.95
N GLN A 22 53.99 56.49 -49.06
CA GLN A 22 53.83 55.92 -47.75
C GLN A 22 53.11 54.57 -47.93
N THR A 23 53.89 53.49 -48.09
CA THR A 23 53.38 52.13 -48.28
C THR A 23 52.54 51.74 -47.07
N THR A 24 51.22 51.82 -47.19
CA THR A 24 50.28 51.50 -46.11
C THR A 24 49.93 50.02 -46.18
N ILE A 25 50.10 49.28 -45.08
CA ILE A 25 49.63 47.89 -44.98
C ILE A 25 48.11 47.87 -44.89
N THR A 26 47.48 47.03 -45.69
CA THR A 26 46.07 46.70 -45.59
C THR A 26 45.90 45.35 -44.90
N VAL A 27 44.94 45.30 -43.98
CA VAL A 27 44.53 44.08 -43.25
C VAL A 27 43.19 43.66 -43.82
N ASP A 28 42.99 42.37 -44.07
CA ASP A 28 41.70 41.86 -44.52
C ASP A 28 40.58 42.26 -43.54
N ALA A 29 39.42 42.64 -44.07
CA ALA A 29 38.29 43.10 -43.27
C ALA A 29 37.76 42.00 -42.31
N LYS A 30 37.93 40.71 -42.67
CA LYS A 30 37.52 39.58 -41.82
C LYS A 30 38.46 39.37 -40.62
N ASP A 31 39.68 39.89 -40.70
CA ASP A 31 40.71 39.75 -39.66
C ASP A 31 40.87 41.03 -38.82
N LYS A 32 39.90 41.95 -38.91
CA LYS A 32 39.87 43.22 -38.17
C LYS A 32 38.49 43.40 -37.47
N PRO A 33 38.28 42.88 -36.25
CA PRO A 33 39.30 42.36 -35.33
C PRO A 33 39.68 40.89 -35.58
N LEU A 34 40.92 40.51 -35.24
CA LEU A 34 41.32 39.11 -35.19
C LEU A 34 40.62 38.44 -34.00
N GLN A 35 39.87 37.38 -34.25
CA GLN A 35 39.20 36.59 -33.22
C GLN A 35 39.70 35.14 -33.24
N ILE A 36 40.29 34.69 -32.12
CA ILE A 36 40.67 33.30 -31.92
C ILE A 36 39.75 32.69 -30.85
N LYS A 37 39.23 31.49 -31.09
CA LYS A 37 38.41 30.74 -30.14
C LYS A 37 39.05 29.39 -29.89
N GLY A 38 39.10 28.93 -28.64
CA GLY A 38 39.58 27.60 -28.32
C GLY A 38 39.20 27.12 -26.93
N TRP A 39 39.51 25.87 -26.64
CA TRP A 39 39.19 25.20 -25.38
C TRP A 39 40.44 25.02 -24.52
N LEU A 40 40.35 25.45 -23.27
CA LEU A 40 41.36 25.24 -22.23
C LEU A 40 41.60 23.72 -22.07
N ASN A 41 42.87 23.32 -21.97
CA ASN A 41 43.33 21.93 -21.78
C ASN A 41 43.07 20.93 -22.94
N GLU A 42 42.41 21.34 -24.04
CA GLU A 42 42.33 20.53 -25.27
C GLU A 42 43.45 20.90 -26.26
N GLU A 43 43.76 22.20 -26.35
CA GLU A 43 44.76 22.75 -27.26
C GLU A 43 45.79 23.56 -26.45
N ASN A 44 47.05 23.09 -26.38
CA ASN A 44 48.13 23.83 -25.72
C ASN A 44 48.48 25.14 -26.46
N THR A 45 48.08 25.27 -27.73
CA THR A 45 48.30 26.44 -28.56
C THR A 45 47.06 26.76 -29.37
N LEU A 46 46.52 27.96 -29.22
CA LEU A 46 45.43 28.47 -30.04
C LEU A 46 46.02 29.19 -31.27
N VAL A 47 45.49 28.91 -32.46
CA VAL A 47 46.04 29.44 -33.71
C VAL A 47 44.98 30.25 -34.46
N GLY A 48 45.33 31.46 -34.86
CA GLY A 48 44.59 32.28 -35.80
C GLY A 48 45.48 32.68 -36.98
N SER A 49 44.89 33.28 -38.00
CA SER A 49 45.62 33.79 -39.15
C SER A 49 45.22 35.24 -39.39
N ILE A 50 46.20 36.09 -39.73
CA ILE A 50 45.96 37.45 -40.20
C ILE A 50 46.48 37.54 -41.63
N ARG A 51 45.61 37.97 -42.54
CA ARG A 51 45.99 38.27 -43.91
C ARG A 51 46.39 39.74 -44.06
N LEU A 52 47.61 39.97 -44.53
CA LEU A 52 48.15 41.30 -44.82
C LEU A 52 48.48 41.44 -46.29
N SER A 53 48.26 42.64 -46.85
CA SER A 53 48.73 42.99 -48.19
C SER A 53 49.24 44.43 -48.24
N ALA A 54 50.21 44.70 -49.12
CA ALA A 54 50.80 46.02 -49.28
C ALA A 54 50.90 46.38 -50.78
N PRO A 55 50.68 47.64 -51.18
CA PRO A 55 50.75 48.05 -52.58
C PRO A 55 52.17 48.00 -53.15
N ALA A 56 53.20 48.04 -52.30
CA ALA A 56 54.61 47.90 -52.67
C ALA A 56 55.26 46.77 -51.86
N ALA A 57 56.37 46.23 -52.36
CA ALA A 57 57.10 45.17 -51.67
C ALA A 57 57.68 45.67 -50.34
N VAL A 58 57.59 44.83 -49.30
CA VAL A 58 58.09 45.12 -47.95
C VAL A 58 59.09 44.05 -47.57
N GLU A 59 60.35 44.46 -47.39
CA GLU A 59 61.47 43.55 -47.09
C GLU A 59 61.59 43.15 -45.62
N LYS A 60 61.03 43.96 -44.71
CA LYS A 60 61.06 43.71 -43.27
C LYS A 60 59.77 44.19 -42.60
N LEU A 61 59.04 43.25 -42.03
CA LEU A 61 57.89 43.48 -41.15
C LEU A 61 58.26 43.11 -39.71
N THR A 62 57.73 43.86 -38.76
CA THR A 62 57.86 43.51 -37.34
C THR A 62 56.49 43.52 -36.69
N PHE A 63 56.14 42.40 -36.06
CA PHE A 63 54.91 42.25 -35.32
C PHE A 63 55.19 42.42 -33.83
N LEU A 64 54.47 43.31 -33.17
CA LEU A 64 54.47 43.43 -31.72
C LEU A 64 53.05 43.18 -31.21
N ALA A 65 52.90 42.20 -30.33
CA ALA A 65 51.66 41.99 -29.61
C ALA A 65 51.70 42.75 -28.28
N SER A 66 50.59 43.38 -27.91
CA SER A 66 50.37 43.83 -26.54
C SER A 66 50.10 42.64 -25.63
N ASP A 67 50.25 42.86 -24.32
CA ASP A 67 49.67 41.93 -23.35
C ASP A 67 48.14 41.93 -23.53
N LEU A 68 47.52 40.75 -23.46
CA LEU A 68 46.07 40.63 -23.56
C LEU A 68 45.47 40.66 -22.16
N LYS A 69 44.61 41.65 -21.92
CA LYS A 69 43.93 41.80 -20.63
C LYS A 69 42.64 40.99 -20.63
N ARG A 70 42.42 40.19 -19.58
CA ARG A 70 41.16 39.48 -19.35
C ARG A 70 40.05 40.50 -19.04
N GLN A 71 38.84 40.30 -19.57
CA GLN A 71 37.71 41.20 -19.28
C GLN A 71 37.02 40.85 -17.95
N GLU A 72 37.05 39.59 -17.56
CA GLU A 72 36.25 39.03 -16.48
C GLU A 72 36.95 39.05 -15.10
N GLY A 73 38.15 39.63 -14.98
CA GLY A 73 38.87 39.72 -13.72
C GLY A 73 40.37 40.02 -13.88
N GLU A 74 41.14 39.75 -12.83
CA GLU A 74 42.61 39.85 -12.88
C GLU A 74 43.23 38.71 -13.71
N GLY A 75 44.41 38.99 -14.27
CA GLY A 75 45.13 38.07 -15.14
C GLY A 75 45.13 38.49 -16.61
N GLY A 76 46.03 37.88 -17.38
CA GLY A 76 46.25 38.23 -18.77
C GLY A 76 47.14 37.21 -19.46
N ILE A 77 47.18 37.28 -20.78
CA ILE A 77 48.12 36.51 -21.60
C ILE A 77 49.26 37.46 -21.93
N GLY A 78 50.46 37.15 -21.45
CA GLY A 78 51.63 37.99 -21.67
C GLY A 78 52.05 37.96 -23.14
N ARG A 79 52.60 39.06 -23.66
CA ARG A 79 53.09 39.14 -25.04
C ARG A 79 54.08 38.04 -25.42
N GLN A 80 54.84 37.50 -24.46
CA GLN A 80 55.77 36.37 -24.64
C GLN A 80 55.08 35.05 -24.99
N GLN A 81 53.78 34.94 -24.73
CA GLN A 81 52.96 33.78 -25.07
C GLN A 81 52.36 33.88 -26.48
N ILE A 82 52.64 34.97 -27.20
CA ILE A 82 52.12 35.24 -28.53
C ILE A 82 53.27 35.17 -29.53
N ALA A 83 53.18 34.25 -30.48
CA ALA A 83 54.18 34.06 -31.54
C ALA A 83 53.55 34.29 -32.91
N PHE A 84 54.30 34.94 -33.80
CA PHE A 84 53.93 35.15 -35.19
C PHE A 84 54.75 34.21 -36.07
N ILE A 85 54.07 33.41 -36.89
CA ILE A 85 54.71 32.47 -37.81
C ILE A 85 54.39 32.89 -39.25
N GLY A 86 55.46 33.09 -40.01
CA GLY A 86 55.43 33.52 -41.40
C GLY A 86 56.69 34.30 -41.71
N GLU A 87 57.19 34.22 -42.94
CA GLU A 87 58.34 35.02 -43.35
C GLU A 87 57.94 36.52 -43.37
N PRO A 88 58.67 37.41 -42.68
CA PRO A 88 58.30 38.81 -42.47
C PRO A 88 58.56 39.70 -43.70
N LYS A 89 58.08 39.25 -44.86
CA LYS A 89 58.20 39.90 -46.17
C LYS A 89 56.86 39.85 -46.91
N LEU A 90 56.50 40.96 -47.57
CA LEU A 90 55.34 41.06 -48.46
C LEU A 90 55.81 41.38 -49.88
N GLN A 91 55.21 40.71 -50.86
CA GLN A 91 55.37 41.06 -52.26
C GLN A 91 54.30 42.12 -52.64
N ALA A 92 54.60 42.97 -53.61
CA ALA A 92 53.69 44.02 -54.03
C ALA A 92 52.35 43.44 -54.52
N GLY A 93 51.24 43.86 -53.90
CA GLY A 93 49.88 43.49 -54.29
C GLY A 93 49.46 42.05 -53.97
N ILE A 94 50.32 41.23 -53.36
CA ILE A 94 50.03 39.81 -53.05
C ILE A 94 49.71 39.67 -51.56
N PRO A 95 48.48 39.27 -51.19
CA PRO A 95 48.13 38.98 -49.80
C PRO A 95 48.92 37.79 -49.26
N LYS A 96 49.34 37.89 -48.00
CA LYS A 96 50.06 36.82 -47.28
C LYS A 96 49.45 36.59 -45.91
N ASP A 97 49.32 35.32 -45.54
CA ASP A 97 48.79 34.90 -44.25
C ASP A 97 49.92 34.73 -43.23
N PHE A 98 49.75 35.36 -42.07
CA PHE A 98 50.62 35.22 -40.92
C PHE A 98 49.86 34.50 -39.82
N GLN A 99 50.39 33.38 -39.32
CA GLN A 99 49.77 32.66 -38.22
C GLN A 99 50.11 33.34 -36.90
N VAL A 100 49.10 33.58 -36.07
CA VAL A 100 49.22 34.07 -34.71
C VAL A 100 48.96 32.90 -33.77
N LYS A 101 49.99 32.48 -33.03
CA LYS A 101 49.88 31.41 -32.02
C LYS A 101 49.84 32.00 -30.63
N VAL A 102 48.88 31.56 -29.83
CA VAL A 102 48.74 31.91 -28.41
C VAL A 102 48.98 30.63 -27.60
N THR A 103 50.03 30.63 -26.78
CA THR A 103 50.50 29.43 -26.09
C THR A 103 50.09 29.42 -24.63
N ASN A 104 49.57 28.28 -24.17
CA ASN A 104 49.31 27.96 -22.76
C ASN A 104 48.44 28.99 -22.01
N PRO A 105 47.22 29.33 -22.50
CA PRO A 105 46.29 30.13 -21.72
C PRO A 105 45.96 29.40 -20.40
N GLN A 106 45.94 30.12 -19.28
CA GLN A 106 45.77 29.54 -17.94
C GLN A 106 44.33 29.61 -17.41
N LEU A 107 43.60 30.66 -17.76
CA LEU A 107 42.25 30.93 -17.25
C LEU A 107 41.26 31.05 -18.42
N PRO A 108 39.99 30.66 -18.22
CA PRO A 108 38.95 30.91 -19.21
C PRO A 108 38.53 32.39 -19.22
N GLY A 109 38.08 32.88 -20.37
CA GLY A 109 37.58 34.25 -20.50
C GLY A 109 37.85 34.88 -21.86
N THR A 110 37.47 36.15 -21.97
CA THR A 110 37.67 36.97 -23.15
C THR A 110 38.88 37.87 -22.91
N TYR A 111 39.94 37.66 -23.68
CA TYR A 111 41.17 38.44 -23.62
C TYR A 111 41.20 39.45 -24.76
N LYS A 112 41.46 40.71 -24.45
CA LYS A 112 41.56 41.79 -25.44
C LYS A 112 42.92 42.45 -25.41
N GLY A 113 43.44 42.74 -26.60
CA GLY A 113 44.64 43.52 -26.80
C GLY A 113 44.75 44.00 -28.24
N GLN A 114 45.97 44.28 -28.68
CA GLN A 114 46.24 44.76 -30.02
C GLN A 114 47.53 44.17 -30.57
N ILE A 115 47.57 44.03 -31.88
CA ILE A 115 48.77 43.68 -32.63
C ILE A 115 49.17 44.90 -33.43
N GLU A 116 50.39 45.36 -33.22
CA GLU A 116 51.00 46.48 -33.93
C GLU A 116 51.94 45.94 -34.99
N VAL A 117 51.67 46.30 -36.24
CA VAL A 117 52.50 45.92 -37.38
C VAL A 117 53.35 47.12 -37.77
N PHE A 118 54.67 46.98 -37.61
CA PHE A 118 55.66 48.02 -37.88
C PHE A 118 56.29 47.85 -39.26
N LEU A 119 56.36 48.97 -39.96
CA LEU A 119 57.14 49.21 -41.17
C LEU A 119 58.25 50.20 -40.83
N ALA A 120 59.42 50.07 -41.45
CA ALA A 120 60.51 51.02 -41.25
C ALA A 120 60.04 52.45 -41.55
N ASN A 121 60.27 53.36 -40.60
CA ASN A 121 59.97 54.81 -40.70
C ASN A 121 58.49 55.17 -40.90
N GLN A 122 57.54 54.31 -40.50
CA GLN A 122 56.10 54.60 -40.57
C GLN A 122 55.40 54.38 -39.23
N LYS A 123 54.21 54.98 -39.08
CA LYS A 123 53.33 54.72 -37.93
C LYS A 123 52.84 53.26 -37.96
N PRO A 124 52.75 52.59 -36.80
CA PRO A 124 52.30 51.20 -36.74
C PRO A 124 50.83 51.07 -37.13
N GLN A 125 50.51 49.99 -37.85
CA GLN A 125 49.14 49.58 -38.12
C GLN A 125 48.61 48.76 -36.94
N VAL A 126 47.53 49.21 -36.30
CA VAL A 126 46.95 48.56 -35.11
C VAL A 126 45.79 47.65 -35.51
N ILE A 127 45.85 46.38 -35.11
CA ILE A 127 44.82 45.37 -35.31
C ILE A 127 44.28 44.96 -33.94
N PRO A 128 42.99 45.22 -33.63
CA PRO A 128 42.40 44.74 -32.39
C PRO A 128 42.39 43.21 -32.36
N PHE A 129 42.82 42.63 -31.26
CA PHE A 129 43.01 41.20 -31.10
C PHE A 129 42.19 40.68 -29.91
N THR A 130 41.31 39.71 -30.17
CA THR A 130 40.46 39.08 -29.15
C THR A 130 40.68 37.57 -29.14
N VAL A 131 40.96 37.01 -27.97
CA VAL A 131 41.07 35.57 -27.75
C VAL A 131 39.98 35.15 -26.77
N LEU A 132 39.10 34.26 -27.20
CA LEU A 132 38.07 33.65 -26.36
C LEU A 132 38.53 32.25 -25.96
N VAL A 133 38.95 32.11 -24.70
CA VAL A 133 39.34 30.83 -24.11
C VAL A 133 38.13 30.27 -23.37
N LYS A 134 37.54 29.20 -23.88
CA LYS A 134 36.44 28.48 -23.24
C LYS A 134 36.96 27.33 -22.40
N VAL A 135 36.21 26.91 -21.41
CA VAL A 135 36.48 25.71 -20.61
C VAL A 135 35.30 24.76 -20.73
N ARG A 136 35.56 23.45 -20.79
CA ARG A 136 34.48 22.46 -20.81
C ARG A 136 33.74 22.51 -19.48
N PRO A 137 32.42 22.70 -19.49
CA PRO A 137 31.66 22.72 -18.25
C PRO A 137 31.70 21.34 -17.62
N THR A 138 32.05 21.29 -16.34
CA THR A 138 32.04 20.06 -15.55
C THR A 138 31.33 20.35 -14.24
N LEU A 139 30.25 19.63 -13.97
CA LEU A 139 29.55 19.68 -12.68
C LEU A 139 29.78 18.35 -11.97
N ILE A 140 30.30 18.42 -10.75
CA ILE A 140 30.59 17.24 -9.94
C ILE A 140 29.49 17.12 -8.90
N PRO A 141 28.69 16.03 -8.86
CA PRO A 141 27.72 15.84 -7.79
C PRO A 141 28.39 15.86 -6.42
N LEU A 142 27.80 16.58 -5.46
CA LEU A 142 28.29 16.56 -4.09
C LEU A 142 28.07 15.19 -3.43
N ARG A 143 28.85 14.90 -2.39
CA ARG A 143 28.67 13.67 -1.60
C ARG A 143 27.24 13.55 -1.07
N GLY A 144 26.61 12.40 -1.31
CA GLY A 144 25.20 12.14 -1.00
C GLY A 144 24.21 12.60 -2.07
N ASN A 145 24.68 13.18 -3.18
CA ASN A 145 23.88 13.60 -4.34
C ASN A 145 24.27 12.88 -5.64
N GLU A 146 25.13 11.85 -5.55
CA GLU A 146 25.51 11.03 -6.70
C GLU A 146 24.33 10.20 -7.23
N GLN A 147 23.33 9.93 -6.39
CA GLN A 147 22.10 9.25 -6.75
C GLN A 147 20.95 9.77 -5.90
N VAL A 148 19.74 9.73 -6.45
CA VAL A 148 18.51 10.06 -5.70
C VAL A 148 17.85 8.76 -5.28
N GLN A 149 17.69 8.56 -3.96
CA GLN A 149 16.99 7.41 -3.39
C GLN A 149 15.89 7.89 -2.45
N LEU A 150 14.64 7.65 -2.83
CA LEU A 150 13.48 8.15 -2.09
C LEU A 150 12.39 7.10 -1.98
N GLN A 151 11.73 7.09 -0.83
CA GLN A 151 10.52 6.30 -0.59
C GLN A 151 9.38 7.26 -0.31
N LEU A 152 8.45 7.42 -1.25
CA LEU A 152 7.32 8.33 -1.13
C LEU A 152 6.04 7.58 -0.81
N THR A 153 5.12 8.28 -0.14
CA THR A 153 3.75 7.79 0.10
C THR A 153 2.76 8.73 -0.54
N GLN A 154 1.83 8.18 -1.31
CA GLN A 154 0.64 8.90 -1.73
C GLN A 154 -0.25 9.10 -0.53
N CYS A 155 -0.57 10.34 -0.16
CA CYS A 155 -1.57 10.58 0.85
C CYS A 155 -2.39 11.81 0.51
N ASN A 156 -3.71 11.68 0.60
CA ASN A 156 -4.62 12.81 0.50
C ASN A 156 -4.69 13.51 1.87
N PRO A 157 -4.49 14.85 1.93
CA PRO A 157 -4.53 15.59 3.19
C PRO A 157 -5.83 15.46 4.00
N LEU A 158 -6.97 15.15 3.37
CA LEU A 158 -8.26 15.07 4.06
C LEU A 158 -8.48 13.80 4.90
N LEU A 159 -7.95 12.65 4.49
CA LEU A 159 -8.31 11.34 5.09
C LEU A 159 -7.09 10.53 5.52
N ASP A 160 -6.06 10.44 4.68
CA ASP A 160 -5.04 9.40 4.84
C ASP A 160 -3.70 9.92 5.36
N CYS A 161 -3.39 11.21 5.14
CA CYS A 161 -2.09 11.76 5.53
C CYS A 161 -1.85 11.74 7.05
N GLY A 162 -2.90 11.81 7.87
CA GLY A 162 -2.75 11.76 9.33
C GLY A 162 -2.16 10.43 9.79
N LEU A 163 -2.75 9.32 9.34
CA LEU A 163 -2.27 7.98 9.66
C LEU A 163 -0.92 7.68 8.98
N ALA A 164 -0.71 8.18 7.76
CA ALA A 164 0.59 8.07 7.09
C ALA A 164 1.71 8.77 7.88
N ARG A 165 1.48 9.99 8.38
CA ARG A 165 2.48 10.74 9.17
C ARG A 165 2.81 10.09 10.51
N LEU A 166 1.90 9.28 11.06
CA LEU A 166 2.17 8.49 12.25
C LEU A 166 3.09 7.30 11.96
N LEU A 167 2.97 6.70 10.77
CA LEU A 167 3.69 5.47 10.40
C LEU A 167 5.02 5.73 9.70
N PHE A 168 5.17 6.86 9.00
CA PHE A 168 6.29 7.12 8.11
C PHE A 168 7.07 8.38 8.49
N PRO A 169 8.39 8.41 8.22
CA PRO A 169 9.22 9.59 8.45
C PRO A 169 8.84 10.74 7.50
N ALA A 170 9.24 11.97 7.86
CA ALA A 170 8.98 13.16 7.06
C ALA A 170 9.52 13.07 5.61
N SER A 171 10.58 12.28 5.39
CA SER A 171 11.15 12.04 4.06
C SER A 171 10.16 11.40 3.08
N ALA A 172 9.14 10.68 3.58
CA ALA A 172 8.12 10.05 2.75
C ALA A 172 7.11 11.02 2.11
N PHE A 173 7.15 12.29 2.53
CA PHE A 173 6.23 13.34 2.10
C PHE A 173 6.94 14.49 1.36
N LEU A 174 8.23 14.34 1.04
CA LEU A 174 8.97 15.32 0.25
C LEU A 174 8.33 15.49 -1.13
N GLN A 175 8.31 16.73 -1.62
CA GLN A 175 7.87 17.09 -2.98
C GLN A 175 9.03 17.58 -3.86
N SER A 176 10.21 17.72 -3.27
CA SER A 176 11.41 18.17 -3.97
C SER A 176 12.68 17.59 -3.37
N TRP A 177 13.71 17.46 -4.22
CA TRP A 177 15.08 17.13 -3.86
C TRP A 177 16.03 18.09 -4.59
N ASP A 178 16.95 18.70 -3.86
CA ASP A 178 17.95 19.58 -4.46
C ASP A 178 19.11 18.75 -4.99
N LEU A 179 19.25 18.66 -6.31
CA LEU A 179 20.43 18.11 -6.94
C LEU A 179 21.58 19.10 -6.75
N ALA A 180 22.50 18.78 -5.85
CA ALA A 180 23.61 19.67 -5.50
C ALA A 180 24.91 19.27 -6.21
N PHE A 181 25.56 20.25 -6.83
CA PHE A 181 26.80 20.08 -7.58
C PHE A 181 27.85 21.08 -7.13
N ASP A 182 29.10 20.67 -7.22
CA ASP A 182 30.26 21.54 -7.17
C ASP A 182 30.65 21.95 -8.60
N ASN A 183 30.60 23.25 -8.88
CA ASN A 183 31.18 23.82 -10.09
C ASN A 183 32.59 24.34 -9.75
N SER A 184 33.58 23.46 -9.82
CA SER A 184 34.98 23.78 -9.52
C SER A 184 35.71 24.55 -10.63
N VAL A 185 34.99 24.94 -11.68
CA VAL A 185 35.53 25.66 -12.82
C VAL A 185 35.33 27.17 -12.64
N ASP A 186 36.35 27.97 -12.98
CA ASP A 186 36.32 29.44 -12.99
C ASP A 186 35.50 30.02 -14.17
N ALA A 187 34.37 29.37 -14.50
CA ALA A 187 33.41 29.81 -15.50
C ALA A 187 31.99 29.34 -15.13
N PRO A 188 30.95 30.17 -15.40
CA PRO A 188 29.58 29.77 -15.15
C PRO A 188 29.14 28.67 -16.12
N VAL A 189 28.36 27.70 -15.62
CA VAL A 189 27.84 26.58 -16.40
C VAL A 189 26.38 26.83 -16.75
N LYS A 190 26.04 26.80 -18.05
CA LYS A 190 24.64 26.93 -18.50
C LYS A 190 24.03 25.57 -18.75
N VAL A 191 22.95 25.25 -18.03
CA VAL A 191 22.11 24.07 -18.26
C VAL A 191 21.07 24.42 -19.32
N THR A 192 21.11 23.74 -20.46
CA THR A 192 20.24 24.03 -21.61
C THR A 192 18.98 23.17 -21.64
N GLY A 193 19.04 21.97 -21.06
CA GLY A 193 17.95 21.02 -21.03
C GLY A 193 18.07 20.05 -19.87
N ALA A 194 16.92 19.57 -19.39
CA ALA A 194 16.82 18.52 -18.39
C ALA A 194 15.69 17.57 -18.74
N GLU A 195 16.01 16.29 -18.86
CA GLU A 195 15.05 15.22 -19.10
C GLU A 195 15.08 14.24 -17.93
N VAL A 196 13.91 13.88 -17.42
CA VAL A 196 13.77 12.88 -16.35
C VAL A 196 13.10 11.66 -16.97
N LEU A 197 13.82 10.54 -17.04
CA LEU A 197 13.31 9.30 -17.62
C LEU A 197 13.32 8.22 -16.53
N LEU A 198 12.13 7.87 -16.04
CA LEU A 198 11.93 6.88 -15.00
C LEU A 198 10.83 5.91 -15.43
N LYS A 199 11.07 4.62 -15.22
CA LYS A 199 10.13 3.54 -15.58
C LYS A 199 9.87 2.65 -14.37
N GLY A 200 8.61 2.32 -14.16
CA GLY A 200 8.17 1.38 -13.14
C GLY A 200 8.65 -0.04 -13.43
N GLU A 201 9.26 -0.71 -12.45
CA GLU A 201 9.74 -2.09 -12.56
C GLU A 201 8.58 -3.08 -12.70
N GLN A 202 7.46 -2.87 -11.98
CA GLN A 202 6.35 -3.82 -11.96
C GLN A 202 5.31 -3.52 -13.04
N THR A 203 4.91 -2.25 -13.17
CA THR A 203 3.84 -1.84 -14.10
C THR A 203 4.35 -1.48 -15.49
N GLY A 204 5.66 -1.20 -15.63
CA GLY A 204 6.25 -0.65 -16.85
C GLY A 204 5.86 0.82 -17.13
N TYR A 205 5.12 1.47 -16.24
CA TYR A 205 4.64 2.84 -16.40
C TYR A 205 5.82 3.83 -16.46
N GLN A 206 5.81 4.72 -17.45
CA GLN A 206 6.85 5.74 -17.60
C GLN A 206 6.38 7.08 -17.04
N LEU A 207 7.16 7.68 -16.15
CA LEU A 207 6.85 9.00 -15.60
C LEU A 207 7.06 10.09 -16.65
N THR A 208 6.20 11.11 -16.61
CA THR A 208 6.27 12.25 -17.53
C THR A 208 6.57 13.56 -16.81
N SER A 209 6.84 14.62 -17.57
CA SER A 209 7.19 15.95 -17.04
C SER A 209 6.11 16.60 -16.18
N ASN A 210 4.86 16.10 -16.22
CA ASN A 210 3.77 16.58 -15.35
C ASN A 210 3.83 15.99 -13.92
N GLN A 211 4.56 14.89 -13.75
CA GLN A 211 4.69 14.14 -12.50
C GLN A 211 6.03 14.44 -11.83
N ILE A 212 7.11 14.57 -12.62
CA ILE A 212 8.45 14.85 -12.14
C ILE A 212 9.22 15.70 -13.15
N LYS A 213 9.92 16.73 -12.68
CA LYS A 213 10.72 17.63 -13.52
C LYS A 213 11.82 18.31 -12.74
N VAL A 214 12.91 18.67 -13.43
CA VAL A 214 13.88 19.65 -12.93
C VAL A 214 13.33 21.04 -13.21
N SER A 215 13.19 21.86 -12.18
CA SER A 215 12.60 23.19 -12.30
C SER A 215 13.62 24.23 -12.80
N ASN A 216 13.11 25.32 -13.39
CA ASN A 216 13.88 26.51 -13.80
C ASN A 216 14.91 26.31 -14.93
N ILE A 217 14.70 25.38 -15.86
CA ILE A 217 15.58 25.19 -17.03
C ILE A 217 15.03 25.96 -18.24
N PRO A 218 15.86 26.67 -19.03
CA PRO A 218 17.33 26.78 -18.93
C PRO A 218 17.80 27.70 -17.78
N GLN A 219 18.94 27.36 -17.16
CA GLN A 219 19.52 28.10 -16.03
C GLN A 219 21.04 28.26 -16.18
N THR A 220 21.59 29.37 -15.68
CA THR A 220 23.03 29.56 -15.53
C THR A 220 23.44 29.39 -14.06
N LEU A 221 24.43 28.53 -13.83
CA LEU A 221 24.99 28.19 -12.53
C LEU A 221 26.31 28.95 -12.35
N ALA A 222 26.52 29.54 -11.18
CA ALA A 222 27.69 30.37 -10.89
C ALA A 222 29.00 29.56 -10.94
N ALA A 223 30.10 30.24 -11.28
CA ALA A 223 31.47 29.70 -11.23
C ALA A 223 31.90 29.45 -9.78
N ASP A 224 32.88 28.56 -9.58
CA ASP A 224 33.59 28.30 -8.31
C ASP A 224 32.68 28.24 -7.07
N SER A 225 31.54 27.56 -7.21
CA SER A 225 30.53 27.52 -6.14
C SER A 225 29.67 26.27 -6.18
N VAL A 226 29.12 25.95 -5.00
CA VAL A 226 28.11 24.91 -4.86
C VAL A 226 26.78 25.42 -5.37
N VAL A 227 26.22 24.71 -6.34
CA VAL A 227 25.00 25.08 -7.06
C VAL A 227 23.94 23.99 -6.89
N ARG A 228 22.67 24.39 -6.93
CA ARG A 228 21.53 23.47 -6.68
C ARG A 228 20.51 23.57 -7.80
N LEU A 229 20.01 22.41 -8.23
CA LEU A 229 18.91 22.28 -9.17
C LEU A 229 17.76 21.49 -8.52
N PRO A 230 16.60 22.12 -8.27
CA PRO A 230 15.49 21.43 -7.62
C PRO A 230 14.82 20.44 -8.58
N LEU A 231 14.86 19.16 -8.24
CA LEU A 231 14.04 18.09 -8.80
C LEU A 231 12.71 18.09 -8.04
N THR A 232 11.62 18.41 -8.71
CA THR A 232 10.27 18.53 -8.12
C THR A 232 9.34 17.48 -8.67
N TRP A 233 8.44 16.97 -7.85
CA TRP A 233 7.41 16.02 -8.26
C TRP A 233 6.08 16.28 -7.55
N ASP A 234 5.04 15.59 -8.01
CA ASP A 234 3.72 15.53 -7.37
C ASP A 234 3.41 14.08 -7.04
N SER A 235 3.55 13.71 -5.77
CA SER A 235 3.39 12.32 -5.32
C SER A 235 1.99 11.77 -5.59
N LEU A 236 0.95 12.61 -5.63
CA LEU A 236 -0.43 12.16 -5.88
C LEU A 236 -0.66 11.74 -7.33
N LYS A 237 0.16 12.24 -8.26
CA LYS A 237 0.05 11.92 -9.69
C LYS A 237 0.92 10.74 -10.11
N ILE A 238 1.84 10.29 -9.26
CA ILE A 238 2.77 9.20 -9.57
C ILE A 238 2.16 7.89 -9.07
N PRO A 239 1.76 6.94 -9.94
CA PRO A 239 1.20 5.66 -9.51
C PRO A 239 2.16 4.88 -8.59
N PRO A 240 1.65 3.99 -7.70
CA PRO A 240 2.51 3.15 -6.88
C PRO A 240 3.33 2.19 -7.74
N ASP A 241 4.65 2.21 -7.57
CA ASP A 241 5.62 1.30 -8.20
C ASP A 241 7.02 1.62 -7.65
N ARG A 242 8.02 0.84 -8.06
CA ARG A 242 9.43 1.20 -7.98
C ARG A 242 9.90 1.71 -9.34
N TYR A 243 10.18 2.99 -9.40
CA TYR A 243 10.68 3.67 -10.59
C TYR A 243 12.20 3.74 -10.56
N THR A 244 12.82 3.23 -11.62
CA THR A 244 14.27 3.31 -11.84
C THR A 244 14.58 4.05 -13.14
N GLY A 245 15.70 4.78 -13.15
CA GLY A 245 16.17 5.52 -14.32
C GLY A 245 17.12 6.64 -13.92
N ALA A 246 17.08 7.76 -14.63
CA ALA A 246 18.00 8.86 -14.38
C ALA A 246 17.46 10.23 -14.79
N VAL A 247 18.07 11.27 -14.19
CA VAL A 247 18.00 12.65 -14.68
C VAL A 247 19.15 12.88 -15.65
N TYR A 248 18.83 13.38 -16.84
CA TYR A 248 19.79 13.74 -17.88
C TYR A 248 19.85 15.26 -18.00
N LEU A 249 21.00 15.83 -17.67
CA LEU A 249 21.26 17.26 -17.78
C LEU A 249 22.14 17.54 -19.00
N SER A 250 21.69 18.45 -19.85
CA SER A 250 22.44 18.94 -21.00
C SER A 250 23.11 20.26 -20.63
N LEU A 251 24.44 20.30 -20.72
CA LEU A 251 25.25 21.48 -20.40
C LEU A 251 25.77 22.10 -21.70
N ASP A 252 25.73 23.44 -21.80
CA ASP A 252 26.20 24.17 -22.98
C ASP A 252 27.70 23.97 -23.20
N GLY A 253 28.09 23.31 -24.29
CA GLY A 253 29.49 23.05 -24.62
C GLY A 253 30.09 21.78 -23.97
N ALA A 254 29.32 21.01 -23.20
CA ALA A 254 29.71 19.66 -22.79
C ALA A 254 29.65 18.69 -23.99
N ARG A 255 30.47 17.63 -23.95
CA ARG A 255 30.42 16.54 -24.94
C ARG A 255 29.33 15.53 -24.60
N ASP A 256 29.22 15.19 -23.32
CA ASP A 256 28.28 14.22 -22.80
C ASP A 256 27.24 14.87 -21.89
N ARG A 257 26.08 14.22 -21.75
CA ARG A 257 25.06 14.61 -20.78
C ARG A 257 25.51 14.17 -19.38
N LEU A 258 25.25 14.99 -18.37
CA LEU A 258 25.42 14.58 -16.99
C LEU A 258 24.23 13.70 -16.57
N ILE A 259 24.52 12.53 -16.02
CA ILE A 259 23.53 11.50 -15.69
C ILE A 259 23.51 11.30 -14.18
N ILE A 260 22.33 11.41 -13.56
CA ILE A 260 22.14 11.20 -12.13
C ILE A 260 21.11 10.08 -11.95
N PRO A 261 21.52 8.90 -11.48
CA PRO A 261 20.62 7.79 -11.21
C PRO A 261 19.54 8.16 -10.20
N VAL A 262 18.32 7.68 -10.43
CA VAL A 262 17.17 7.87 -9.55
C VAL A 262 16.52 6.51 -9.30
N ASN A 263 16.28 6.21 -8.03
CA ASN A 263 15.48 5.08 -7.57
C ASN A 263 14.41 5.63 -6.62
N LEU A 264 13.17 5.60 -7.11
CA LEU A 264 12.01 6.18 -6.45
C LEU A 264 10.97 5.09 -6.20
N THR A 265 10.70 4.76 -4.94
CA THR A 265 9.60 3.84 -4.60
C THR A 265 8.40 4.63 -4.13
N VAL A 266 7.22 4.36 -4.68
CA VAL A 266 5.96 5.02 -4.32
C VAL A 266 4.96 3.96 -3.88
N ARG A 267 4.29 4.21 -2.75
CA ARG A 267 3.21 3.35 -2.21
C ARG A 267 1.92 4.13 -2.00
N ILE A 268 0.79 3.41 -1.99
CA ILE A 268 -0.52 3.98 -1.60
C ILE A 268 -0.56 4.33 -0.12
N ALA A 269 -1.57 5.11 0.27
CA ALA A 269 -1.82 5.48 1.66
C ALA A 269 -2.24 4.28 2.54
N PRO A 270 -2.00 4.34 3.86
CA PRO A 270 -2.19 3.19 4.76
C PRO A 270 -3.63 2.86 5.13
N LEU A 271 -4.60 3.76 4.88
CA LEU A 271 -5.99 3.57 5.34
C LEU A 271 -6.65 2.33 4.71
N MET A 272 -6.56 2.20 3.37
CA MET A 272 -7.12 1.05 2.67
C MET A 272 -6.46 -0.28 3.07
N PRO A 273 -5.13 -0.39 3.12
CA PRO A 273 -4.44 -1.54 3.72
C PRO A 273 -4.95 -1.89 5.12
N LEU A 274 -5.10 -0.89 6.00
CA LEU A 274 -5.59 -1.11 7.36
C LEU A 274 -7.03 -1.66 7.38
N LEU A 275 -7.94 -1.12 6.56
CA LEU A 275 -9.31 -1.60 6.48
C LEU A 275 -9.41 -3.04 5.99
N VAL A 276 -8.65 -3.38 4.93
CA VAL A 276 -8.60 -4.74 4.39
C VAL A 276 -8.00 -5.72 5.40
N LEU A 277 -6.97 -5.30 6.12
CA LEU A 277 -6.36 -6.10 7.20
C LEU A 277 -7.37 -6.38 8.33
N VAL A 278 -8.07 -5.35 8.80
CA VAL A 278 -9.12 -5.49 9.82
C VAL A 278 -10.24 -6.40 9.33
N LEU A 279 -10.66 -6.27 8.06
CA LEU A 279 -11.65 -7.16 7.46
C LEU A 279 -11.18 -8.62 7.46
N GLY A 280 -9.92 -8.89 7.09
CA GLY A 280 -9.34 -10.23 7.14
C GLY A 280 -9.36 -10.84 8.55
N ILE A 281 -9.02 -10.06 9.58
CA ILE A 281 -9.07 -10.50 10.98
C ILE A 281 -10.52 -10.78 11.41
N VAL A 282 -11.47 -9.91 11.06
CA VAL A 282 -12.90 -10.09 11.38
C VAL A 282 -13.45 -11.34 10.70
N LEU A 283 -13.11 -11.58 9.43
CA LEU A 283 -13.49 -12.78 8.70
C LEU A 283 -12.95 -14.05 9.38
N GLY A 284 -11.68 -14.05 9.81
CA GLY A 284 -11.10 -15.17 10.56
C GLY A 284 -11.88 -15.48 11.84
N ARG A 285 -12.27 -14.44 12.58
CA ARG A 285 -13.10 -14.56 13.79
C ARG A 285 -14.53 -15.03 13.50
N LEU A 286 -15.14 -14.60 12.40
CA LEU A 286 -16.48 -15.03 11.99
C LEU A 286 -16.48 -16.50 11.58
N ILE A 287 -15.48 -16.95 10.83
CA ILE A 287 -15.31 -18.38 10.47
C ILE A 287 -15.17 -19.22 11.74
N LYS A 288 -14.40 -18.75 12.72
CA LYS A 288 -14.27 -19.40 14.03
C LYS A 288 -15.63 -19.53 14.73
N TYR A 289 -16.35 -18.41 14.84
CA TYR A 289 -17.66 -18.40 15.48
C TYR A 289 -18.63 -19.35 14.79
N MET A 290 -18.63 -19.37 13.45
CA MET A 290 -19.40 -20.32 12.65
C MET A 290 -19.04 -21.78 12.96
N GLN A 291 -17.75 -22.12 13.03
CA GLN A 291 -17.31 -23.49 13.29
C GLN A 291 -17.58 -23.97 14.73
N GLU A 292 -17.28 -23.15 15.73
CA GLU A 292 -17.39 -23.54 17.14
C GLU A 292 -18.81 -23.42 17.71
N LYS A 293 -19.60 -22.47 17.19
CA LYS A 293 -20.91 -22.12 17.77
C LYS A 293 -22.04 -22.18 16.75
N GLY A 294 -21.84 -21.59 15.58
CA GLY A 294 -22.87 -21.46 14.55
C GLY A 294 -23.37 -22.81 14.02
N ILE A 295 -22.47 -23.72 13.64
CA ILE A 295 -22.82 -25.03 13.10
C ILE A 295 -23.55 -25.89 14.15
N PRO A 296 -23.01 -26.10 15.37
CA PRO A 296 -23.71 -26.87 16.40
C PRO A 296 -25.08 -26.29 16.77
N GLN A 297 -25.19 -24.96 16.84
CA GLN A 297 -26.45 -24.28 17.11
C GLN A 297 -27.47 -24.47 15.98
N ALA A 298 -27.03 -24.38 14.73
CA ALA A 298 -27.88 -24.62 13.57
C ALA A 298 -28.36 -26.07 13.50
N GLU A 299 -27.51 -27.04 13.82
CA GLU A 299 -27.88 -28.45 13.90
C GLU A 299 -28.90 -28.70 15.01
N ALA A 300 -28.67 -28.19 16.22
CA ALA A 300 -29.61 -28.30 17.33
C ALA A 300 -30.97 -27.64 16.99
N LEU A 301 -30.96 -26.45 16.38
CA LEU A 301 -32.18 -25.79 15.92
C LEU A 301 -32.88 -26.59 14.81
N GLY A 302 -32.11 -27.25 13.95
CA GLY A 302 -32.62 -28.16 12.92
C GLY A 302 -33.42 -29.31 13.53
N LYS A 303 -32.88 -29.97 14.56
CA LYS A 303 -33.57 -31.05 15.29
C LYS A 303 -34.86 -30.56 15.96
N VAL A 304 -34.84 -29.38 16.58
CA VAL A 304 -36.05 -28.76 17.16
C VAL A 304 -37.11 -28.49 16.10
N LYS A 305 -36.73 -27.95 14.93
CA LYS A 305 -37.67 -27.67 13.84
C LYS A 305 -38.24 -28.93 13.19
N GLU A 306 -37.45 -29.98 13.06
CA GLU A 306 -37.94 -31.28 12.56
C GLU A 306 -39.02 -31.84 13.49
N LEU A 307 -38.77 -31.79 14.80
CA LEU A 307 -39.74 -32.18 15.82
C LEU A 307 -41.00 -31.30 15.79
N GLU A 308 -40.86 -29.97 15.68
CA GLU A 308 -41.97 -29.04 15.52
C GLU A 308 -42.86 -29.43 14.32
N GLN A 309 -42.26 -29.77 13.18
CA GLN A 309 -42.97 -30.25 11.98
C GLN A 309 -43.67 -31.59 12.17
N GLN A 310 -43.13 -32.50 12.98
CA GLN A 310 -43.79 -33.78 13.30
C GLN A 310 -45.01 -33.54 14.19
N ILE A 311 -44.89 -32.66 15.18
CA ILE A 311 -45.97 -32.31 16.12
C ILE A 311 -47.12 -31.58 15.39
N ASP A 312 -46.81 -30.72 14.43
CA ASP A 312 -47.81 -29.98 13.65
C ASP A 312 -48.75 -30.86 12.81
N LYS A 313 -48.35 -32.10 12.50
CA LYS A 313 -49.16 -33.06 11.71
C LYS A 313 -50.12 -33.90 12.56
N ILE A 314 -50.10 -33.74 13.88
CA ILE A 314 -50.83 -34.60 14.82
C ILE A 314 -52.14 -33.93 15.26
N ASN A 315 -52.93 -34.69 16.01
CA ASN A 315 -54.17 -34.21 16.61
C ASN A 315 -53.95 -32.92 17.45
N PRO A 316 -54.86 -31.92 17.36
CA PRO A 316 -54.74 -30.64 18.06
C PRO A 316 -54.53 -30.74 19.58
N GLU A 317 -55.10 -31.75 20.23
CA GLU A 317 -54.97 -31.91 21.70
C GLU A 317 -53.54 -32.28 22.11
N ASP A 318 -52.93 -33.25 21.41
CA ASP A 318 -51.55 -33.67 21.71
C ASP A 318 -50.55 -32.59 21.29
N ARG A 319 -50.87 -31.82 20.23
CA ARG A 319 -50.08 -30.67 19.80
C ARG A 319 -50.00 -29.59 20.89
N ASN A 320 -51.13 -29.27 21.53
CA ASN A 320 -51.17 -28.24 22.57
C ASN A 320 -50.36 -28.61 23.81
N ILE A 321 -50.21 -29.91 24.10
CA ILE A 321 -49.39 -30.43 25.20
C ILE A 321 -47.90 -30.24 24.89
N LEU A 322 -47.46 -30.54 23.65
CA LEU A 322 -46.04 -30.58 23.32
C LEU A 322 -45.45 -29.23 22.87
N MET A 323 -46.26 -28.34 22.29
CA MET A 323 -45.76 -27.06 21.74
C MET A 323 -45.01 -26.18 22.77
N PRO A 324 -45.49 -26.01 24.02
CA PRO A 324 -44.75 -25.25 25.03
C PRO A 324 -43.36 -25.84 25.36
N MET A 325 -43.21 -27.17 25.24
CA MET A 325 -41.95 -27.86 25.46
C MET A 325 -40.98 -27.64 24.29
N VAL A 326 -41.49 -27.62 23.06
CA VAL A 326 -40.72 -27.28 21.85
C VAL A 326 -40.21 -25.83 21.93
N ASP A 327 -41.03 -24.90 22.38
CA ASP A 327 -40.61 -23.51 22.61
C ASP A 327 -39.52 -23.39 23.67
N ASN A 328 -39.58 -24.21 24.73
CA ASN A 328 -38.52 -24.29 25.73
C ASN A 328 -37.21 -24.81 25.13
N ALA A 329 -37.25 -25.90 24.36
CA ALA A 329 -36.09 -26.43 23.65
C ALA A 329 -35.47 -25.39 22.70
N LYS A 330 -36.30 -24.63 21.98
CA LYS A 330 -35.88 -23.52 21.11
C LYS A 330 -35.16 -22.40 21.89
N ASN A 331 -35.67 -22.05 23.07
CA ASN A 331 -35.03 -21.06 23.94
C ASN A 331 -33.66 -21.54 24.45
N LEU A 332 -33.51 -22.81 24.79
CA LEU A 332 -32.22 -23.39 25.18
C LEU A 332 -31.18 -23.30 24.05
N VAL A 333 -31.59 -23.59 22.80
CA VAL A 333 -30.72 -23.42 21.62
C VAL A 333 -30.32 -21.95 21.41
N GLN A 334 -31.24 -21.00 21.63
CA GLN A 334 -30.94 -19.56 21.53
C GLN A 334 -29.97 -19.09 22.63
N GLN A 335 -30.03 -19.69 23.81
CA GLN A 335 -29.14 -19.39 24.93
C GLN A 335 -27.77 -20.08 24.83
N MET A 336 -27.51 -20.82 23.73
CA MET A 336 -26.30 -21.63 23.53
C MET A 336 -26.14 -22.80 24.51
N GLU A 337 -27.23 -23.25 25.14
CA GLU A 337 -27.26 -24.43 25.99
C GLU A 337 -27.60 -25.67 25.15
N LEU A 338 -26.63 -26.11 24.33
CA LEU A 338 -26.86 -27.13 23.29
C LEU A 338 -27.12 -28.53 23.87
N GLU A 339 -26.37 -28.95 24.88
CA GLU A 339 -26.54 -30.26 25.53
C GLU A 339 -27.93 -30.39 26.21
N PRO A 340 -28.38 -29.41 27.03
CA PRO A 340 -29.75 -29.41 27.53
C PRO A 340 -30.81 -29.38 26.43
N ALA A 341 -30.58 -28.61 25.36
CA ALA A 341 -31.53 -28.53 24.26
C ALA A 341 -31.71 -29.87 23.54
N THR A 342 -30.62 -30.61 23.28
CA THR A 342 -30.71 -31.94 22.65
C THR A 342 -31.39 -32.96 23.55
N ALA A 343 -31.09 -32.94 24.86
CA ALA A 343 -31.77 -33.81 25.82
C ALA A 343 -33.28 -33.51 25.91
N GLU A 344 -33.66 -32.24 25.85
CA GLU A 344 -35.07 -31.83 25.85
C GLU A 344 -35.79 -32.27 24.57
N VAL A 345 -35.14 -32.19 23.41
CA VAL A 345 -35.68 -32.71 22.13
C VAL A 345 -35.93 -34.22 22.20
N GLU A 346 -35.02 -35.00 22.79
CA GLU A 346 -35.22 -36.45 22.97
C GLU A 346 -36.42 -36.76 23.86
N LYS A 347 -36.61 -36.01 24.96
CA LYS A 347 -37.79 -36.17 25.83
C LYS A 347 -39.09 -35.86 25.10
N ILE A 348 -39.12 -34.78 24.32
CA ILE A 348 -40.33 -34.40 23.59
C ILE A 348 -40.64 -35.46 22.53
N ASN A 349 -39.65 -36.02 21.84
CA ASN A 349 -39.83 -37.17 20.94
C ASN A 349 -40.42 -38.40 21.66
N ALA A 350 -39.90 -38.74 22.83
CA ALA A 350 -40.40 -39.85 23.62
C ALA A 350 -41.86 -39.61 24.08
N ARG A 351 -42.21 -38.38 24.49
CA ARG A 351 -43.59 -37.98 24.82
C ARG A 351 -44.50 -38.02 23.60
N LEU A 352 -44.01 -37.60 22.43
CA LEU A 352 -44.71 -37.66 21.14
C LEU A 352 -45.11 -39.10 20.80
N GLU A 353 -44.15 -40.02 20.85
CA GLU A 353 -44.39 -41.44 20.60
C GLU A 353 -45.41 -42.01 21.60
N CYS A 354 -45.29 -41.68 22.88
CA CYS A 354 -46.26 -42.09 23.89
C CYS A 354 -47.68 -41.61 23.55
N LEU A 355 -47.87 -40.31 23.27
CA LEU A 355 -49.18 -39.74 22.95
C LEU A 355 -49.81 -40.38 21.71
N GLN A 356 -49.01 -40.68 20.67
CA GLN A 356 -49.47 -41.41 19.48
C GLN A 356 -49.94 -42.83 19.81
N GLN A 357 -49.22 -43.55 20.67
CA GLN A 357 -49.62 -44.89 21.12
C GLN A 357 -50.87 -44.86 21.98
N LEU A 358 -50.98 -43.90 22.91
CA LEU A 358 -52.19 -43.68 23.72
C LEU A 358 -53.42 -43.43 22.85
N ARG A 359 -53.26 -42.62 21.81
CA ARG A 359 -54.33 -42.35 20.84
C ARG A 359 -54.70 -43.59 20.01
N THR A 360 -53.73 -44.41 19.66
CA THR A 360 -53.97 -45.71 19.01
C THR A 360 -54.77 -46.65 19.92
N ILE A 361 -54.48 -46.67 21.22
CA ILE A 361 -55.22 -47.45 22.22
C ILE A 361 -56.66 -46.93 22.33
N GLU A 362 -56.87 -45.62 22.44
CA GLU A 362 -58.22 -45.02 22.49
C GLU A 362 -59.05 -45.38 21.26
N GLN A 363 -58.49 -45.20 20.06
CA GLN A 363 -59.19 -45.51 18.79
C GLN A 363 -59.60 -46.98 18.72
N LYS A 364 -58.73 -47.89 19.19
CA LYS A 364 -59.02 -49.33 19.20
C LYS A 364 -60.03 -49.71 20.27
N LEU A 365 -60.08 -49.00 21.40
CA LEU A 365 -61.01 -49.25 22.50
C LEU A 365 -62.41 -48.64 22.27
N GLU A 366 -62.55 -47.73 21.29
CA GLU A 366 -63.83 -47.07 20.98
C GLU A 366 -65.01 -48.04 20.72
N PRO A 367 -64.86 -49.18 20.00
CA PRO A 367 -65.94 -50.15 19.81
C PRO A 367 -66.45 -50.81 21.10
N ILE A 368 -65.65 -50.82 22.17
CA ILE A 368 -65.96 -51.44 23.46
C ILE A 368 -66.01 -50.42 24.61
N LYS A 369 -66.24 -49.15 24.27
CA LYS A 369 -66.29 -48.01 25.22
C LYS A 369 -67.33 -48.18 26.33
N SER A 370 -68.34 -49.02 26.16
CA SER A 370 -69.35 -49.32 27.17
C SER A 370 -68.94 -50.39 28.18
N HIS A 371 -67.81 -51.08 27.98
CA HIS A 371 -67.35 -52.15 28.86
C HIS A 371 -66.92 -51.58 30.23
N PRO A 372 -67.27 -52.23 31.37
CA PRO A 372 -66.98 -51.73 32.72
C PRO A 372 -65.49 -51.49 33.04
N GLN A 373 -64.59 -52.18 32.32
CA GLN A 373 -63.14 -51.98 32.48
C GLN A 373 -62.55 -50.89 31.56
N VAL A 374 -63.32 -50.46 30.56
CA VAL A 374 -62.94 -49.41 29.61
C VAL A 374 -63.52 -48.06 30.05
N LYS A 375 -64.76 -48.07 30.57
CA LYS A 375 -65.49 -46.92 31.11
C LYS A 375 -65.39 -46.82 32.64
N GLY A 376 -65.61 -45.62 33.18
CA GLY A 376 -65.69 -45.36 34.63
C GLY A 376 -64.43 -44.71 35.19
N ASP A 377 -64.46 -44.31 36.46
CA ASP A 377 -63.39 -43.52 37.10
C ASP A 377 -62.06 -44.29 37.18
N ASN A 378 -62.10 -45.63 37.21
CA ASN A 378 -60.95 -46.52 37.13
C ASN A 378 -60.75 -47.20 35.76
N GLY A 379 -61.54 -46.79 34.76
CA GLY A 379 -61.50 -47.35 33.41
C GLY A 379 -60.25 -46.94 32.64
N ILE A 380 -59.85 -47.76 31.67
CA ILE A 380 -58.65 -47.54 30.85
C ILE A 380 -58.64 -46.14 30.19
N LEU A 381 -59.79 -45.67 29.67
CA LEU A 381 -59.87 -44.35 29.02
C LEU A 381 -59.64 -43.18 29.99
N LYS A 382 -60.10 -43.30 31.25
CA LYS A 382 -59.86 -42.26 32.27
C LYS A 382 -58.39 -42.19 32.65
N LYS A 383 -57.72 -43.35 32.77
CA LYS A 383 -56.27 -43.42 33.05
C LYS A 383 -55.43 -42.86 31.89
N ILE A 384 -55.83 -43.12 30.64
CA ILE A 384 -55.19 -42.51 29.46
C ILE A 384 -55.34 -40.98 29.48
N SER A 385 -56.53 -40.46 29.82
CA SER A 385 -56.74 -39.02 29.97
C SER A 385 -55.90 -38.41 31.09
N ASN A 386 -55.78 -39.07 32.25
CA ASN A 386 -54.92 -38.61 33.34
C ASN A 386 -53.44 -38.63 32.92
N MET A 387 -53.01 -39.62 32.15
CA MET A 387 -51.63 -39.69 31.64
C MET A 387 -51.30 -38.54 30.69
N ARG A 388 -52.24 -38.09 29.84
CA ARG A 388 -52.03 -36.88 29.03
C ARG A 388 -51.80 -35.63 29.90
N VAL A 389 -52.49 -35.53 31.05
CA VAL A 389 -52.28 -34.45 32.01
C VAL A 389 -50.90 -34.55 32.66
N GLU A 390 -50.45 -35.74 33.06
CA GLU A 390 -49.11 -35.91 33.62
C GLU A 390 -48.00 -35.61 32.60
N ILE A 391 -48.20 -35.93 31.32
CA ILE A 391 -47.29 -35.57 30.23
C ILE A 391 -47.25 -34.05 30.04
N ASP A 392 -48.40 -33.36 30.07
CA ASP A 392 -48.50 -31.90 30.02
C ASP A 392 -47.76 -31.21 31.18
N LEU A 393 -47.85 -31.80 32.38
CA LEU A 393 -47.11 -31.36 33.56
C LEU A 393 -45.64 -31.79 33.59
N GLN A 394 -45.16 -32.51 32.57
CA GLN A 394 -43.79 -33.03 32.46
C GLN A 394 -43.41 -34.02 33.59
N GLN A 395 -44.38 -34.73 34.16
CA GLN A 395 -44.19 -35.68 35.26
C GLN A 395 -44.07 -37.11 34.71
N ASP A 396 -43.01 -37.37 33.93
CA ASP A 396 -42.84 -38.61 33.16
C ASP A 396 -42.85 -39.89 34.05
N GLU A 397 -42.38 -39.80 35.29
CA GLU A 397 -42.45 -40.92 36.27
C GLU A 397 -43.88 -41.25 36.71
N GLN A 398 -44.74 -40.24 36.87
CA GLN A 398 -46.14 -40.45 37.23
C GLN A 398 -46.94 -40.97 36.03
N ALA A 399 -46.63 -40.47 34.83
CA ALA A 399 -47.16 -41.01 33.58
C ALA A 399 -46.79 -42.50 33.41
N LYS A 400 -45.56 -42.89 33.76
CA LYS A 400 -45.10 -44.29 33.74
C LYS A 400 -45.89 -45.17 34.70
N ALA A 401 -46.09 -44.72 35.94
CA ALA A 401 -46.87 -45.45 36.94
C ALA A 401 -48.33 -45.69 36.47
N LEU A 402 -48.96 -44.66 35.89
CA LEU A 402 -50.30 -44.78 35.31
C LEU A 402 -50.35 -45.76 34.13
N LEU A 403 -49.27 -45.86 33.35
CA LEU A 403 -49.19 -46.76 32.21
C LEU A 403 -49.03 -48.23 32.61
N GLU A 404 -48.28 -48.51 33.68
CA GLU A 404 -48.22 -49.86 34.26
C GLU A 404 -49.60 -50.31 34.77
N GLU A 405 -50.41 -49.39 35.30
CA GLU A 405 -51.79 -49.69 35.66
C GLU A 405 -52.70 -49.93 34.45
N VAL A 406 -52.52 -49.17 33.36
CA VAL A 406 -53.20 -49.43 32.09
C VAL A 406 -52.83 -50.80 31.54
N GLN A 407 -51.56 -51.20 31.63
CA GLN A 407 -51.08 -52.52 31.20
C GLN A 407 -51.76 -53.65 32.00
N LYS A 408 -51.83 -53.52 33.34
CA LYS A 408 -52.55 -54.48 34.19
C LYS A 408 -54.03 -54.56 33.80
N ASN A 409 -54.69 -53.43 33.60
CA ASN A 409 -56.10 -53.37 33.21
C ASN A 409 -56.36 -53.98 31.82
N VAL A 410 -55.45 -53.81 30.86
CA VAL A 410 -55.56 -54.43 29.51
C VAL A 410 -55.38 -55.95 29.58
N VAL A 411 -54.50 -56.46 30.46
CA VAL A 411 -54.39 -57.91 30.71
C VAL A 411 -55.67 -58.45 31.35
N THR A 412 -56.26 -57.75 32.31
CA THR A 412 -57.55 -58.13 32.91
C THR A 412 -58.68 -58.11 31.88
N LEU A 413 -58.69 -57.11 30.99
CA LEU A 413 -59.66 -56.99 29.89
C LEU A 413 -59.55 -58.18 28.94
N LYS A 414 -58.32 -58.59 28.58
CA LYS A 414 -58.07 -59.76 27.74
C LYS A 414 -58.68 -61.01 28.34
N SER A 415 -58.40 -61.27 29.62
CA SER A 415 -58.96 -62.42 30.34
C SER A 415 -60.49 -62.38 30.39
N SER A 416 -61.09 -61.20 30.61
CA SER A 416 -62.55 -61.03 30.67
C SER A 416 -63.25 -61.27 29.33
N LEU A 417 -62.63 -60.87 28.22
CA LEU A 417 -63.21 -61.04 26.87
C LEU A 417 -63.11 -62.48 26.38
N THR A 418 -62.03 -63.22 26.72
CA THR A 418 -61.92 -64.65 26.42
C THR A 418 -62.92 -65.54 27.16
N MET A 419 -63.49 -65.07 28.27
CA MET A 419 -64.47 -65.81 29.06
C MET A 419 -65.92 -65.66 28.55
N MET A 420 -66.18 -64.75 27.58
CA MET A 420 -67.54 -64.42 27.11
C MET A 420 -68.04 -65.22 25.90
N GLY A 421 -67.26 -66.17 25.37
CA GLY A 421 -67.66 -67.02 24.24
C GLY A 421 -67.66 -66.30 22.88
N PRO A 422 -67.48 -67.05 21.76
CA PRO A 422 -67.17 -66.48 20.44
C PRO A 422 -68.31 -65.66 19.80
N ASP A 423 -69.57 -65.82 20.22
CA ASP A 423 -70.75 -65.31 19.47
C ASP A 423 -71.23 -63.89 19.85
N LYS A 424 -70.51 -63.16 20.73
CA LYS A 424 -70.86 -61.76 21.08
C LYS A 424 -69.67 -60.79 21.11
N THR A 425 -68.61 -61.07 20.37
CA THR A 425 -67.45 -60.18 20.31
C THR A 425 -67.33 -59.55 18.91
N PRO A 426 -67.31 -58.20 18.80
CA PRO A 426 -66.75 -57.57 17.61
C PRO A 426 -65.35 -58.15 17.37
N ASN A 427 -64.91 -58.23 16.13
CA ASN A 427 -63.58 -58.69 15.73
C ASN A 427 -62.48 -57.76 16.31
N PHE A 428 -62.23 -57.90 17.61
CA PHE A 428 -61.48 -56.98 18.45
C PHE A 428 -60.12 -57.62 18.74
N LYS A 429 -59.09 -57.15 18.04
CA LYS A 429 -57.72 -57.66 18.18
C LYS A 429 -57.06 -57.05 19.41
N ILE A 430 -57.37 -57.60 20.59
CA ILE A 430 -56.77 -57.15 21.86
C ILE A 430 -55.24 -57.27 21.88
N SER A 431 -54.66 -58.16 21.07
CA SER A 431 -53.21 -58.29 20.87
C SER A 431 -52.56 -57.00 20.35
N GLU A 432 -53.27 -56.23 19.52
CA GLU A 432 -52.75 -54.96 19.01
C GLU A 432 -52.83 -53.83 20.05
N VAL A 433 -53.80 -53.90 20.96
CA VAL A 433 -53.89 -52.99 22.12
C VAL A 433 -52.77 -53.32 23.12
N THR A 434 -52.51 -54.60 23.38
CA THR A 434 -51.37 -55.02 24.22
C THR A 434 -50.03 -54.55 23.62
N LYS A 435 -49.88 -54.62 22.30
CA LYS A 435 -48.68 -54.12 21.62
C LYS A 435 -48.52 -52.60 21.78
N ALA A 436 -49.57 -51.82 21.49
CA ALA A 436 -49.52 -50.36 21.63
C ALA A 436 -49.24 -49.90 23.07
N VAL A 437 -49.73 -50.62 24.09
CA VAL A 437 -49.42 -50.34 25.50
C VAL A 437 -47.95 -50.62 25.83
N ASN A 438 -47.39 -51.71 25.31
CA ASN A 438 -45.96 -52.00 25.50
C ASN A 438 -45.08 -50.97 24.77
N ASP A 439 -45.45 -50.58 23.55
CA ASP A 439 -44.74 -49.55 22.78
C ASP A 439 -44.80 -48.18 23.50
N ALA A 440 -45.96 -47.82 24.08
CA ALA A 440 -46.08 -46.64 24.93
C ALA A 440 -45.19 -46.71 26.18
N ALA A 441 -45.00 -47.90 26.75
CA ALA A 441 -44.21 -48.09 27.97
C ALA A 441 -42.71 -47.94 27.71
N VAL A 442 -42.26 -48.37 26.53
CA VAL A 442 -40.91 -48.09 26.05
C VAL A 442 -40.72 -46.59 25.83
N ALA A 443 -41.67 -45.91 25.18
CA ALA A 443 -41.60 -44.48 24.91
C ALA A 443 -41.52 -43.64 26.21
N VAL A 444 -42.40 -43.88 27.19
CA VAL A 444 -42.32 -43.18 28.49
C VAL A 444 -41.06 -43.55 29.27
N GLY A 445 -40.61 -44.81 29.19
CA GLY A 445 -39.35 -45.24 29.79
C GLY A 445 -38.14 -44.49 29.25
N ASN A 446 -38.11 -44.21 27.94
CA ASN A 446 -37.07 -43.42 27.30
C ASN A 446 -37.12 -41.95 27.76
N ALA A 447 -38.31 -41.34 27.89
CA ALA A 447 -38.46 -39.98 28.40
C ALA A 447 -37.87 -39.82 29.83
N VAL A 448 -38.05 -40.83 30.67
CA VAL A 448 -37.49 -40.89 32.04
C VAL A 448 -35.96 -41.07 32.02
N GLN A 449 -35.42 -41.93 31.15
CA GLN A 449 -33.98 -42.23 31.09
C GLN A 449 -33.14 -41.14 30.42
N SER A 450 -33.70 -40.35 29.50
CA SER A 450 -33.03 -39.19 28.89
C SER A 450 -32.79 -38.02 29.87
N GLY A 451 -33.04 -38.23 31.17
CA GLY A 451 -32.67 -37.30 32.23
C GLY A 451 -31.17 -37.34 32.53
N VAL A 452 -30.42 -36.37 32.01
CA VAL A 452 -29.23 -35.89 32.72
C VAL A 452 -29.73 -35.38 34.08
N GLU A 453 -29.23 -35.95 35.19
CA GLU A 453 -29.53 -35.48 36.55
C GLU A 453 -29.36 -33.96 36.59
N GLN A 454 -30.47 -33.23 36.80
CA GLN A 454 -30.37 -31.80 37.04
C GLN A 454 -29.51 -31.60 38.28
N PRO A 455 -28.44 -30.79 38.22
CA PRO A 455 -27.66 -30.50 39.41
C PRO A 455 -28.57 -29.89 40.47
N ILE A 456 -28.61 -30.56 41.61
CA ILE A 456 -29.44 -30.27 42.78
C ILE A 456 -29.37 -28.77 43.11
N LYS A 457 -30.53 -28.08 43.07
CA LYS A 457 -30.71 -26.63 43.31
C LYS A 457 -30.27 -26.11 44.70
N TRP A 458 -29.77 -26.98 45.58
CA TRP A 458 -29.46 -26.67 46.98
C TRP A 458 -28.18 -25.85 47.18
N VAL A 459 -27.33 -25.70 46.15
CA VAL A 459 -26.10 -24.89 46.22
C VAL A 459 -26.32 -23.40 45.90
N SER A 460 -27.50 -23.02 45.40
CA SER A 460 -27.79 -21.63 45.01
C SER A 460 -27.95 -20.66 46.20
N GLY A 461 -28.27 -21.15 47.40
CA GLY A 461 -28.43 -20.32 48.61
C GLY A 461 -27.10 -19.94 49.27
N LEU A 462 -26.16 -20.89 49.35
CA LEU A 462 -24.82 -20.68 49.91
C LEU A 462 -23.90 -19.94 48.93
N GLN A 463 -24.05 -20.17 47.62
CA GLN A 463 -23.36 -19.36 46.60
C GLN A 463 -23.84 -17.91 46.62
N LYS A 464 -25.15 -17.63 46.76
CA LYS A 464 -25.65 -16.25 46.85
C LYS A 464 -25.13 -15.50 48.10
N LEU A 465 -24.93 -16.21 49.21
CA LEU A 465 -24.41 -15.60 50.44
C LEU A 465 -22.88 -15.40 50.39
N LEU A 466 -22.13 -16.30 49.73
CA LEU A 466 -20.70 -16.13 49.43
C LEU A 466 -20.42 -15.07 48.34
N ILE A 467 -21.33 -14.90 47.39
CA ILE A 467 -21.29 -13.85 46.36
C ILE A 467 -21.64 -12.47 46.96
N PHE A 468 -22.57 -12.43 47.92
CA PHE A 468 -22.93 -11.20 48.64
C PHE A 468 -21.83 -10.71 49.59
N ILE A 469 -21.12 -11.61 50.27
CA ILE A 469 -20.01 -11.25 51.18
C ILE A 469 -18.71 -10.89 50.42
N SER A 470 -18.53 -11.34 49.17
CA SER A 470 -17.30 -11.10 48.39
C SER A 470 -17.31 -9.86 47.47
N GLY A 471 -18.38 -9.07 47.44
CA GLY A 471 -18.44 -7.84 46.61
C GLY A 471 -18.14 -8.06 45.12
N SER A 472 -18.36 -9.28 44.63
CA SER A 472 -17.82 -9.79 43.36
C SER A 472 -18.80 -9.69 42.20
N GLU A 473 -20.10 -9.44 42.41
CA GLU A 473 -21.05 -9.31 41.29
C GLU A 473 -20.71 -8.14 40.37
N PHE A 474 -20.24 -7.01 40.92
CA PHE A 474 -19.86 -5.86 40.11
C PHE A 474 -18.57 -6.14 39.33
N ARG A 475 -17.61 -6.86 39.93
CA ARG A 475 -16.35 -7.26 39.27
C ARG A 475 -16.56 -8.40 38.25
N ALA A 476 -17.41 -9.39 38.51
CA ALA A 476 -17.67 -10.50 37.61
C ALA A 476 -18.53 -10.09 36.40
N LYS A 477 -19.59 -9.29 36.60
CA LYS A 477 -20.36 -8.70 35.49
C LYS A 477 -19.54 -7.68 34.71
N ALA A 478 -18.74 -6.83 35.36
CA ALA A 478 -17.88 -5.89 34.65
C ALA A 478 -16.75 -6.60 33.88
N THR A 479 -16.13 -7.63 34.44
CA THR A 479 -15.07 -8.40 33.75
C THR A 479 -15.64 -9.17 32.56
N TYR A 480 -16.82 -9.79 32.68
CA TYR A 480 -17.42 -10.52 31.56
C TYR A 480 -17.91 -9.59 30.44
N TRP A 481 -18.50 -8.44 30.79
CA TRP A 481 -19.12 -7.54 29.81
C TRP A 481 -18.16 -6.48 29.25
N PHE A 482 -17.15 -6.04 29.99
CA PHE A 482 -16.15 -5.07 29.51
C PHE A 482 -14.80 -5.69 29.19
N ALA A 483 -14.28 -6.62 30.01
CA ALA A 483 -12.93 -7.13 29.76
C ALA A 483 -12.86 -7.98 28.49
N ARG A 484 -13.84 -8.86 28.23
CA ARG A 484 -13.86 -9.66 26.98
C ARG A 484 -13.85 -8.82 25.69
N PRO A 485 -14.75 -7.83 25.50
CA PRO A 485 -14.70 -7.00 24.30
C PRO A 485 -13.44 -6.11 24.29
N LEU A 486 -12.96 -5.62 25.44
CA LEU A 486 -11.74 -4.83 25.50
C LEU A 486 -10.50 -5.65 25.11
N PHE A 487 -10.35 -6.88 25.60
CA PHE A 487 -9.27 -7.80 25.21
C PHE A 487 -9.38 -8.17 23.72
N SER A 488 -10.60 -8.44 23.24
CA SER A 488 -10.86 -8.70 21.82
C SER A 488 -10.46 -7.52 20.92
N LEU A 489 -10.74 -6.29 21.36
CA LEU A 489 -10.37 -5.07 20.66
C LEU A 489 -8.87 -4.79 20.75
N ALA A 490 -8.26 -4.98 21.92
CA ALA A 490 -6.81 -4.86 22.10
C ALA A 490 -6.06 -5.87 21.21
N LEU A 491 -6.55 -7.11 21.11
CA LEU A 491 -5.99 -8.13 20.24
C LEU A 491 -6.19 -7.79 18.76
N LEU A 492 -7.35 -7.22 18.38
CA LEU A 492 -7.58 -6.73 17.01
C LEU A 492 -6.60 -5.61 16.66
N VAL A 493 -6.43 -4.62 17.54
CA VAL A 493 -5.50 -3.50 17.34
C VAL A 493 -4.06 -4.01 17.29
N GLY A 494 -3.67 -4.91 18.20
CA GLY A 494 -2.34 -5.50 18.26
C GLY A 494 -2.00 -6.28 16.99
N LEU A 495 -2.91 -7.18 16.55
CA LEU A 495 -2.77 -7.90 15.29
C LEU A 495 -2.70 -6.93 14.11
N SER A 496 -3.65 -5.99 14.00
CA SER A 496 -3.65 -5.02 12.90
C SER A 496 -2.34 -4.22 12.84
N THR A 497 -1.79 -3.83 13.99
CA THR A 497 -0.52 -3.10 14.08
C THR A 497 0.65 -3.95 13.59
N VAL A 498 0.72 -5.22 13.99
CA VAL A 498 1.78 -6.15 13.56
C VAL A 498 1.67 -6.44 12.06
N GLY A 499 0.46 -6.72 11.57
CA GLY A 499 0.21 -6.97 10.15
C GLY A 499 0.55 -5.76 9.28
N LEU A 500 0.10 -4.57 9.69
CA LEU A 500 0.39 -3.32 8.98
C LEU A 500 1.90 -3.01 8.96
N ARG A 501 2.59 -3.19 10.09
CA ARG A 501 4.04 -2.96 10.15
C ARG A 501 4.82 -3.94 9.28
N SER A 502 4.49 -5.23 9.34
CA SER A 502 5.22 -6.29 8.64
C SER A 502 4.97 -6.26 7.13
N LEU A 503 3.71 -6.23 6.72
CA LEU A 503 3.33 -6.38 5.31
C LEU A 503 3.34 -5.06 4.55
N TYR A 504 2.91 -3.97 5.18
CA TYR A 504 2.74 -2.70 4.48
C TYR A 504 3.92 -1.73 4.73
N VAL A 505 4.36 -1.53 5.97
CA VAL A 505 5.45 -0.58 6.26
C VAL A 505 6.81 -1.12 5.80
N GLN A 506 7.15 -2.35 6.21
CA GLN A 506 8.47 -2.95 5.96
C GLN A 506 8.60 -3.55 4.56
N LYS A 507 7.60 -4.33 4.12
CA LYS A 507 7.62 -5.02 2.82
C LYS A 507 6.90 -4.24 1.71
N GLY A 508 5.91 -3.43 2.05
CA GLY A 508 5.06 -2.69 1.11
C GLY A 508 5.67 -1.39 0.57
N GLY A 509 6.95 -1.42 0.16
CA GLY A 509 7.63 -0.27 -0.46
C GLY A 509 6.95 0.26 -1.72
N THR A 510 6.27 -0.63 -2.44
CA THR A 510 5.52 -0.39 -3.68
C THR A 510 4.05 -0.79 -3.56
N PHE A 511 3.51 -0.87 -2.33
CA PHE A 511 2.16 -1.38 -2.09
C PHE A 511 1.14 -0.63 -2.94
N GLY A 512 0.32 -1.36 -3.69
CA GLY A 512 -0.63 -0.87 -4.69
C GLY A 512 -0.16 -1.01 -6.13
N ALA A 513 1.09 -1.39 -6.38
CA ALA A 513 1.60 -1.68 -7.73
C ALA A 513 1.07 -3.02 -8.27
N ASP A 514 0.84 -4.00 -7.39
CA ASP A 514 0.11 -5.24 -7.68
C ASP A 514 -1.08 -5.38 -6.71
N PRO A 515 -2.20 -4.69 -6.99
CA PRO A 515 -3.32 -4.62 -6.07
C PRO A 515 -3.85 -5.99 -5.64
N PHE A 516 -3.87 -6.98 -6.55
CA PHE A 516 -4.43 -8.28 -6.25
C PHE A 516 -3.59 -9.02 -5.20
N SER A 517 -2.27 -9.15 -5.44
CA SER A 517 -1.36 -9.83 -4.52
C SER A 517 -1.24 -9.08 -3.20
N ASP A 518 -1.13 -7.75 -3.25
CA ASP A 518 -0.96 -6.89 -2.07
C ASP A 518 -2.15 -7.00 -1.11
N TYR A 519 -3.39 -6.86 -1.61
CA TYR A 519 -4.59 -6.95 -0.76
C TYR A 519 -4.89 -8.39 -0.33
N LEU A 520 -4.70 -9.38 -1.21
CA LEU A 520 -4.88 -10.79 -0.84
C LEU A 520 -3.92 -11.20 0.28
N GLY A 521 -2.67 -10.72 0.23
CA GLY A 521 -1.68 -10.94 1.28
C GLY A 521 -2.13 -10.42 2.65
N LEU A 522 -2.77 -9.24 2.70
CA LEU A 522 -3.34 -8.70 3.94
C LEU A 522 -4.51 -9.52 4.46
N ILE A 523 -5.41 -9.98 3.58
CA ILE A 523 -6.55 -10.84 3.95
C ILE A 523 -6.05 -12.17 4.51
N LEU A 524 -5.11 -12.83 3.82
CA LEU A 524 -4.52 -14.11 4.23
C LEU A 524 -3.78 -13.98 5.56
N TRP A 525 -3.09 -12.86 5.79
CA TRP A 525 -2.51 -12.57 7.09
C TRP A 525 -3.57 -12.43 8.17
N GLY A 526 -4.66 -11.69 7.91
CA GLY A 526 -5.75 -11.53 8.88
C GLY A 526 -6.39 -12.87 9.26
N LEU A 527 -6.58 -13.76 8.29
CA LEU A 527 -7.10 -15.11 8.51
C LEU A 527 -6.12 -15.99 9.31
N SER A 528 -4.84 -15.96 8.98
CA SER A 528 -3.82 -16.80 9.64
C SER A 528 -3.40 -16.30 11.02
N ALA A 529 -3.38 -14.99 11.24
CA ALA A 529 -3.07 -14.38 12.53
C ALA A 529 -4.05 -14.81 13.62
N ASP A 530 -5.33 -14.96 13.27
CA ASP A 530 -6.34 -15.49 14.20
C ASP A 530 -6.11 -16.98 14.51
N VAL A 531 -5.61 -17.77 13.56
CA VAL A 531 -5.24 -19.18 13.80
C VAL A 531 -4.01 -19.28 14.72
N ALA A 532 -2.96 -18.49 14.46
CA ALA A 532 -1.72 -18.51 15.24
C ALA A 532 -1.90 -17.97 16.68
N SER A 533 -2.77 -16.98 16.88
CA SER A 533 -3.13 -16.49 18.23
C SER A 533 -3.73 -17.58 19.11
N ARG A 534 -4.28 -18.66 18.52
CA ARG A 534 -4.89 -19.79 19.25
C ARG A 534 -3.84 -20.71 19.85
N SER A 535 -2.80 -21.07 19.10
CA SER A 535 -1.72 -21.93 19.61
C SER A 535 -1.02 -21.33 20.83
N LEU A 536 -0.87 -20.00 20.87
CA LEU A 536 -0.35 -19.29 22.03
C LEU A 536 -1.32 -19.21 23.21
N SER A 537 -2.63 -19.13 22.95
CA SER A 537 -3.66 -19.05 24.00
C SER A 537 -3.94 -20.42 24.63
N ASP A 538 -3.91 -21.49 23.84
CA ASP A 538 -4.05 -22.88 24.33
C ASP A 538 -2.82 -23.30 25.16
N LEU A 539 -1.63 -22.78 24.85
CA LEU A 539 -0.44 -22.98 25.69
C LEU A 539 -0.53 -22.23 27.03
N ALA A 540 -1.16 -21.06 27.06
CA ALA A 540 -1.33 -20.28 28.29
C ALA A 540 -2.46 -20.81 29.21
N GLY A 541 -3.38 -21.63 28.68
CA GLY A 541 -4.43 -22.31 29.45
C GLY A 541 -4.05 -23.72 29.93
N GLY A 542 -2.84 -24.20 29.63
CA GLY A 542 -2.42 -25.59 29.84
C GLY A 542 -1.70 -25.91 31.16
N GLU A 543 -1.49 -24.94 32.06
CA GLU A 543 -0.69 -25.16 33.30
C GLU A 543 -1.48 -25.46 34.59
N GLU A 544 -2.81 -25.61 34.54
CA GLU A 544 -3.59 -26.10 35.71
C GLU A 544 -4.23 -27.47 35.44
N LYS A 545 -3.42 -28.48 35.10
CA LYS A 545 -3.76 -29.90 35.36
C LYS A 545 -2.46 -30.71 35.45
N LYS A 546 -1.92 -30.82 36.67
CA LYS A 546 -1.10 -31.97 37.05
C LYS A 546 -1.56 -32.49 38.40
N GLU A 547 -1.66 -33.81 38.43
CA GLU A 547 -2.08 -34.72 39.49
C GLU A 547 -1.41 -34.47 40.84
#